data_AF-A0A6D2K3L7-F1
#
_entry.id   AF-A0A6D2K3L7-F1
#
_cell.length_a   1.000
_cell.length_b   1.000
_cell.length_c   1.000
_cell.angle_alpha   90.00
_cell.angle_beta   90.00
_cell.angle_gamma   90.00
#
_symmetry.space_group_name_H-M   'P 1'
#
loop_
_entity.id
_entity.type
_entity.pdbx_description
1 polymer ?
#
loop_
_entity_poly.entity_id
_entity_poly.type
_entity_poly.pdbx_seq_one_letter_code
_entity_poly.pdbx_strand_id
1 'polypeptide(L)'
;MEMVNKGVEMIFELIQNDFRAIDFSAKKNHGKIRNSIGFLNGLHLLNLSGNTFTSNIPQSLANLTNLESLDLSRNQLSGQIPRDLGSLSFFSVMNFSHKNLQGPIPRGTQFQRHNCSVFVGNLKLYGLEDVCGETHHVPNRTPQEAEDLSESEEQVISWILG
;
A
#
# COMPACT_ATOMS: atom_id res chain seq x y z
N MET A 1 22.88 9.01 -21.86
CA MET A 1 22.60 10.40 -22.27
C MET A 1 23.79 11.22 -21.84
N GLU A 2 24.68 11.56 -22.77
CA GLU A 2 25.82 12.45 -22.49
C GLU A 2 25.35 13.90 -22.56
N MET A 3 25.59 14.67 -21.49
CA MET A 3 25.45 16.12 -21.53
C MET A 3 26.84 16.74 -21.61
N VAL A 4 27.07 17.51 -22.67
CA VAL A 4 28.27 18.33 -22.82
C VAL A 4 27.91 19.78 -22.52
N ASN A 5 28.47 20.34 -21.46
CA ASN A 5 28.39 21.77 -21.20
C ASN A 5 29.65 22.46 -21.70
N LYS A 6 29.48 23.41 -22.64
CA LYS A 6 30.56 24.29 -23.11
C LYS A 6 30.49 25.60 -22.33
N GLY A 7 31.45 25.81 -21.42
CA GLY A 7 31.90 27.16 -21.05
C GLY A 7 31.10 27.93 -20.00
N VAL A 8 30.36 27.27 -19.11
CA VAL A 8 29.91 27.90 -17.85
C VAL A 8 30.41 27.05 -16.70
N GLU A 9 31.19 27.65 -15.80
CA GLU A 9 31.55 27.04 -14.53
C GLU A 9 30.26 26.92 -13.70
N MET A 10 29.61 25.76 -13.76
CA MET A 10 28.54 25.42 -12.83
C MET A 10 29.20 24.92 -11.55
N ILE A 11 29.33 25.81 -10.59
CA ILE A 11 29.64 25.45 -9.21
C ILE A 11 28.42 24.69 -8.69
N PHE A 12 28.51 23.36 -8.66
CA PHE A 12 27.59 22.55 -7.88
C PHE A 12 27.91 22.82 -6.41
N GLU A 13 27.28 23.83 -5.82
CA GLU A 13 27.07 23.79 -4.37
C GLU A 13 26.30 22.50 -4.12
N LEU A 14 26.93 21.58 -3.38
CA LEU A 14 26.41 20.24 -3.07
C LEU A 14 24.90 20.30 -2.83
N ILE A 15 24.09 19.81 -3.78
CA ILE A 15 22.67 19.60 -3.54
C ILE A 15 22.60 18.41 -2.58
N GLN A 16 22.74 18.66 -1.27
CA GLN A 16 22.41 17.67 -0.26
C GLN A 16 20.88 17.59 -0.17
N ASN A 17 20.28 16.91 -1.15
CA ASN A 17 18.97 16.31 -0.94
C ASN A 17 19.19 15.12 -0.01
N ASP A 18 19.10 15.36 1.30
CA ASP A 18 19.07 14.29 2.31
C ASP A 18 17.89 13.37 2.01
N PHE A 19 18.14 12.32 1.23
CA PHE A 19 17.18 11.26 0.98
C PHE A 19 16.99 10.48 2.28
N ARG A 20 15.86 10.70 2.95
CA ARG A 20 15.55 10.02 4.22
C ARG A 20 14.65 8.82 3.96
N ALA A 21 15.13 7.66 4.38
CA ALA A 21 14.43 6.39 4.23
C ALA A 21 14.31 5.68 5.58
N ILE A 22 13.16 5.08 5.83
CA ILE A 22 12.92 4.16 6.94
C ILE A 22 12.47 2.84 6.35
N ASP A 23 13.24 1.79 6.64
CA ASP A 23 12.89 0.41 6.33
C ASP A 23 12.78 -0.41 7.62
N PHE A 24 11.54 -0.77 7.96
CA PHE A 24 11.20 -1.72 9.02
C PHE A 24 10.48 -2.96 8.46
N SER A 25 10.73 -3.33 7.21
CA SER A 25 10.13 -4.52 6.62
C SER A 25 10.58 -5.82 7.28
N ALA A 26 9.66 -6.78 7.39
CA ALA A 26 9.90 -8.12 7.92
C ALA A 26 10.51 -8.16 9.34
N LYS A 27 10.19 -7.17 10.19
CA LYS A 27 10.73 -7.06 11.56
C LYS A 27 9.82 -7.66 12.64
N LYS A 28 8.71 -8.31 12.28
CA LYS A 28 7.69 -8.84 13.21
C LYS A 28 7.09 -7.76 14.13
N ASN A 29 7.09 -6.50 13.67
CA ASN A 29 6.47 -5.41 14.43
C ASN A 29 4.95 -5.62 14.50
N HIS A 30 4.35 -5.31 15.64
CA HIS A 30 2.92 -5.48 15.90
C HIS A 30 2.28 -4.19 16.42
N GLY A 31 0.97 -4.22 16.62
CA GLY A 31 0.20 -3.06 17.08
C GLY A 31 -0.15 -2.10 15.95
N LYS A 32 -0.49 -0.85 16.30
CA LYS A 32 -0.93 0.16 15.32
C LYS A 32 0.21 1.04 14.84
N ILE A 33 0.13 1.49 13.59
CA ILE A 33 0.96 2.60 13.10
C ILE A 33 0.51 3.87 13.83
N ARG A 34 1.43 4.49 14.59
CA ARG A 34 1.11 5.66 15.42
C ARG A 34 0.97 6.93 14.56
N ASN A 35 0.07 7.83 14.96
CA ASN A 35 -0.12 9.13 14.30
C ASN A 35 1.15 10.00 14.28
N SER A 36 2.10 9.74 15.18
CA SER A 36 3.40 10.44 15.19
C SER A 36 4.24 10.17 13.94
N ILE A 37 3.89 9.17 13.12
CA ILE A 37 4.56 8.94 11.82
C ILE A 37 4.49 10.20 10.94
N GLY A 38 3.40 10.98 11.03
CA GLY A 38 3.21 12.21 10.28
C GLY A 38 4.08 13.39 10.71
N PHE A 39 5.00 13.22 11.66
CA PHE A 39 6.01 14.24 12.01
C PHE A 39 7.31 14.07 11.22
N LEU A 40 7.43 13.02 10.41
CA LEU A 40 8.63 12.72 9.63
C LEU A 40 8.65 13.47 8.28
N ASN A 41 8.46 14.79 8.31
CA ASN A 41 8.19 15.61 7.11
C ASN A 41 9.26 15.56 6.00
N GLY A 42 10.50 15.14 6.32
CA GLY A 42 11.57 14.95 5.34
C GLY A 42 11.69 13.54 4.77
N LEU A 43 10.77 12.62 5.10
CA LEU A 43 10.84 11.23 4.70
C LEU A 43 10.43 11.04 3.24
N HIS A 44 11.28 10.36 2.48
CA HIS A 44 11.07 10.03 1.07
C HIS A 44 10.66 8.57 0.89
N LEU A 45 11.16 7.64 1.72
CA LEU A 45 10.80 6.23 1.67
C LEU A 45 10.34 5.71 3.03
N LEU A 46 9.19 5.04 3.05
CA LEU A 46 8.66 4.32 4.20
C LEU A 46 8.27 2.90 3.80
N ASN A 47 9.06 1.92 4.25
CA ASN A 47 8.76 0.50 4.09
C ASN A 47 8.42 -0.13 5.44
N LEU A 48 7.14 -0.48 5.62
CA LEU A 48 6.61 -1.19 6.80
C LEU A 48 6.07 -2.58 6.44
N SER A 49 6.42 -3.11 5.26
CA SER A 49 5.85 -4.34 4.73
C SER A 49 6.23 -5.59 5.52
N GLY A 50 5.41 -6.65 5.42
CA GLY A 50 5.74 -7.95 6.03
C GLY A 50 5.80 -7.92 7.56
N ASN A 51 4.99 -7.08 8.19
CA ASN A 51 4.85 -7.01 9.65
C ASN A 51 3.45 -7.48 10.07
N THR A 52 3.13 -7.32 11.34
CA THR A 52 1.81 -7.63 11.93
C THR A 52 1.13 -6.34 12.41
N PHE A 53 1.32 -5.23 11.70
CA PHE A 53 0.60 -3.99 12.04
C PHE A 53 -0.90 -4.19 11.83
N THR A 54 -1.71 -3.74 12.79
CA THR A 54 -3.17 -3.87 12.83
C THR A 54 -3.83 -2.49 12.79
N SER A 55 -5.17 -2.48 12.79
CA SER A 55 -5.99 -1.26 12.81
C SER A 55 -5.86 -0.43 11.52
N ASN A 56 -6.39 0.80 11.55
CA ASN A 56 -6.47 1.66 10.37
C ASN A 56 -5.12 2.29 10.00
N ILE A 57 -4.97 2.60 8.72
CA ILE A 57 -3.90 3.46 8.21
C ILE A 57 -4.13 4.88 8.77
N PRO A 58 -3.19 5.48 9.50
CA PRO A 58 -3.40 6.78 10.13
C PRO A 58 -3.44 7.89 9.07
N GLN A 59 -4.41 8.81 9.18
CA GLN A 59 -4.53 9.96 8.28
C GLN A 59 -3.27 10.84 8.24
N SER A 60 -2.55 10.91 9.36
CA SER A 60 -1.27 11.64 9.48
C SER A 60 -0.18 11.21 8.49
N LEU A 61 -0.29 10.04 7.83
CA LEU A 61 0.61 9.69 6.72
C LEU A 61 0.50 10.67 5.55
N ALA A 62 -0.64 11.35 5.38
CA ALA A 62 -0.80 12.41 4.40
C ALA A 62 0.02 13.69 4.70
N ASN A 63 0.63 13.79 5.89
CA ASN A 63 1.54 14.89 6.22
C ASN A 63 2.96 14.66 5.66
N LEU A 64 3.26 13.46 5.16
CA LEU A 64 4.56 13.13 4.58
C LEU A 64 4.64 13.64 3.13
N THR A 65 4.68 14.96 2.95
CA THR A 65 4.54 15.61 1.64
C THR A 65 5.68 15.30 0.68
N ASN A 66 6.85 14.89 1.19
CA ASN A 66 8.02 14.49 0.40
C ASN A 66 8.08 12.98 0.14
N LEU A 67 7.06 12.22 0.55
CA LEU A 67 7.09 10.76 0.42
C LEU A 67 6.96 10.34 -1.04
N GLU A 68 7.93 9.56 -1.49
CA GLU A 68 8.03 9.02 -2.84
C GLU A 68 7.68 7.52 -2.89
N SER A 69 7.95 6.80 -1.80
CA SER A 69 7.72 5.36 -1.72
C SER A 69 7.06 4.97 -0.40
N LEU A 70 5.93 4.27 -0.50
CA LEU A 70 5.19 3.73 0.63
C LEU A 70 4.85 2.25 0.38
N ASP A 71 5.48 1.37 1.14
CA ASP A 71 5.10 -0.04 1.18
C ASP A 71 4.53 -0.39 2.55
N LEU A 72 3.24 -0.72 2.56
CA LEU A 72 2.53 -1.17 3.75
C LEU A 72 2.05 -2.62 3.60
N SER A 73 2.37 -3.31 2.50
CA SER A 73 1.85 -4.62 2.12
C SER A 73 2.14 -5.71 3.16
N ARG A 74 1.41 -6.82 3.08
CA ARG A 74 1.62 -8.00 3.96
C ARG A 74 1.59 -7.61 5.44
N ASN A 75 0.51 -6.95 5.84
CA ASN A 75 0.20 -6.57 7.22
C ASN A 75 -1.26 -6.93 7.54
N GLN A 76 -1.68 -6.75 8.79
CA GLN A 76 -3.07 -6.99 9.25
C GLN A 76 -3.86 -5.67 9.35
N LEU A 77 -3.50 -4.68 8.53
CA LEU A 77 -4.16 -3.37 8.49
C LEU A 77 -5.58 -3.50 7.96
N SER A 78 -6.50 -2.71 8.51
CA SER A 78 -7.93 -2.75 8.20
C SER A 78 -8.50 -1.36 7.91
N GLY A 79 -9.79 -1.28 7.62
CA GLY A 79 -10.47 0.00 7.38
C GLY A 79 -10.16 0.60 6.01
N GLN A 80 -10.39 1.90 5.87
CA GLN A 80 -10.27 2.60 4.59
C GLN A 80 -8.85 3.11 4.34
N ILE A 81 -8.47 3.20 3.06
CA ILE A 81 -7.32 3.98 2.64
C ILE A 81 -7.66 5.48 2.83
N PRO A 82 -6.87 6.25 3.61
CA PRO A 82 -7.16 7.66 3.81
C PRO A 82 -7.17 8.41 2.48
N ARG A 83 -8.25 9.15 2.21
CA ARG A 83 -8.42 9.89 0.95
C ARG A 83 -7.31 10.93 0.74
N ASP A 84 -6.81 11.50 1.83
CA ASP A 84 -5.74 12.50 1.82
C ASP A 84 -4.41 11.95 1.31
N LEU A 85 -4.19 10.63 1.29
CA LEU A 85 -3.03 10.07 0.60
C LEU A 85 -3.04 10.36 -0.91
N GLY A 86 -4.21 10.67 -1.48
CA GLY A 86 -4.36 11.05 -2.88
C GLY A 86 -3.86 12.46 -3.21
N SER A 87 -3.58 13.29 -2.21
CA SER A 87 -3.04 14.65 -2.39
C SER A 87 -1.52 14.69 -2.45
N LEU A 88 -0.83 13.58 -2.15
CA LEU A 88 0.63 13.53 -2.12
C LEU A 88 1.19 13.58 -3.55
N SER A 89 2.03 14.58 -3.84
CA SER A 89 2.44 14.92 -5.22
C SER A 89 3.57 14.06 -5.79
N PHE A 90 4.34 13.35 -4.95
CA PHE A 90 5.60 12.71 -5.35
C PHE A 90 5.61 11.17 -5.29
N PHE A 91 4.46 10.50 -5.15
CA PHE A 91 4.42 9.04 -5.05
C PHE A 91 4.82 8.34 -6.36
N SER A 92 5.98 7.68 -6.34
CA SER A 92 6.47 6.82 -7.41
C SER A 92 6.13 5.34 -7.18
N VAL A 93 6.05 4.91 -5.92
CA VAL A 93 5.79 3.50 -5.55
C VAL A 93 4.84 3.42 -4.37
N MET A 94 3.78 2.64 -4.51
CA MET A 94 2.74 2.44 -3.51
C MET A 94 2.30 0.98 -3.48
N ASN A 95 2.28 0.35 -2.30
CA ASN A 95 1.82 -1.03 -2.17
C ASN A 95 0.91 -1.23 -0.95
N PHE A 96 -0.36 -1.57 -1.22
CA PHE A 96 -1.38 -1.90 -0.22
C PHE A 96 -1.83 -3.37 -0.27
N SER A 97 -1.14 -4.23 -1.02
CA SER A 97 -1.54 -5.62 -1.23
C SER A 97 -1.50 -6.45 0.06
N HIS A 98 -2.33 -7.49 0.09
CA HIS A 98 -2.43 -8.50 1.14
C HIS A 98 -2.64 -7.89 2.53
N LYS A 99 -3.81 -7.27 2.72
CA LYS A 99 -4.30 -6.70 3.99
C LYS A 99 -5.81 -6.99 4.14
N ASN A 100 -6.46 -6.35 5.10
CA ASN A 100 -7.91 -6.42 5.31
C ASN A 100 -8.58 -5.06 5.06
N LEU A 101 -8.12 -4.30 4.04
CA LEU A 101 -8.66 -2.98 3.72
C LEU A 101 -10.04 -3.08 3.06
N GLN A 102 -10.84 -2.03 3.24
CA GLN A 102 -12.21 -1.94 2.76
C GLN A 102 -12.56 -0.54 2.27
N GLY A 103 -13.62 -0.41 1.48
CA GLY A 103 -14.11 0.90 1.02
C GLY A 103 -13.58 1.30 -0.37
N PRO A 104 -13.83 2.55 -0.78
CA PRO A 104 -13.43 3.02 -2.10
C PRO A 104 -11.93 3.27 -2.16
N ILE A 105 -11.30 2.97 -3.30
CA ILE A 105 -9.93 3.41 -3.58
C ILE A 105 -9.94 4.93 -3.82
N PRO A 106 -9.04 5.72 -3.19
CA PRO A 106 -8.97 7.16 -3.44
C PRO A 106 -8.65 7.47 -4.91
N ARG A 107 -9.39 8.41 -5.51
CA ARG A 107 -9.24 8.82 -6.91
C ARG A 107 -8.09 9.82 -7.17
N GLY A 108 -7.12 9.90 -6.26
CA GLY A 108 -5.96 10.77 -6.45
C GLY A 108 -5.11 10.28 -7.63
N THR A 109 -4.49 11.20 -8.38
CA THR A 109 -3.70 10.85 -9.59
C THR A 109 -2.62 9.81 -9.33
N GLN A 110 -2.12 9.71 -8.10
CA GLN A 110 -1.13 8.69 -7.73
C GLN A 110 -1.68 7.27 -7.74
N PHE A 111 -2.93 7.08 -7.30
CA PHE A 111 -3.55 5.75 -7.29
C PHE A 111 -3.79 5.23 -8.71
N GLN A 112 -4.08 6.13 -9.66
CA GLN A 112 -4.32 5.80 -11.07
C GLN A 112 -3.05 5.50 -11.88
N ARG A 113 -1.86 5.84 -11.36
CA ARG A 113 -0.58 5.60 -12.04
C ARG A 113 -0.02 4.18 -11.84
N HIS A 114 -0.65 3.37 -11.00
CA HIS A 114 -0.09 2.11 -10.52
C HIS A 114 -0.88 0.89 -11.04
N ASN A 115 -0.20 -0.25 -11.18
CA ASN A 115 -0.85 -1.52 -11.54
C ASN A 115 -1.78 -1.98 -10.40
N CYS A 116 -2.93 -2.58 -10.73
CA CYS A 116 -3.88 -3.17 -9.77
C CYS A 116 -3.29 -4.14 -8.77
N SER A 117 -2.17 -4.78 -9.10
CA SER A 117 -1.45 -5.67 -8.20
C SER A 117 -1.14 -5.01 -6.85
N VAL A 118 -1.04 -3.69 -6.78
CA VAL A 118 -0.82 -2.96 -5.52
C VAL A 118 -1.99 -3.03 -4.54
N PHE A 119 -3.17 -3.46 -4.97
CA PHE A 119 -4.37 -3.61 -4.12
C PHE A 119 -4.78 -5.07 -3.90
N VAL A 120 -4.13 -6.04 -4.55
CA VAL A 120 -4.52 -7.46 -4.53
C VAL A 120 -4.62 -8.00 -3.10
N GLY A 121 -5.56 -8.90 -2.85
CA GLY A 121 -5.73 -9.51 -1.53
C GLY A 121 -6.46 -8.62 -0.51
N ASN A 122 -7.21 -7.61 -0.96
CA ASN A 122 -8.15 -6.83 -0.14
C ASN A 122 -9.58 -6.97 -0.68
N LEU A 123 -10.30 -8.02 -0.25
CA LEU A 123 -11.59 -8.42 -0.84
C LEU A 123 -12.71 -7.36 -0.73
N LYS A 124 -12.58 -6.41 0.19
CA LYS A 124 -13.62 -5.39 0.47
C LYS A 124 -13.31 -4.02 -0.13
N LEU A 125 -12.25 -3.90 -0.94
CA LEU A 125 -11.97 -2.68 -1.71
C LEU A 125 -12.84 -2.66 -2.99
N TYR A 126 -13.33 -1.49 -3.36
CA TYR A 126 -14.11 -1.27 -4.59
C TYR A 126 -13.70 0.03 -5.29
N GLY A 127 -14.13 0.22 -6.54
CA GLY A 127 -13.63 1.30 -7.41
C GLY A 127 -12.28 0.97 -8.04
N LEU A 128 -11.96 -0.32 -8.19
CA LEU A 128 -10.76 -0.79 -8.89
C LEU A 128 -10.86 -0.47 -10.38
N GLU A 129 -12.03 -0.67 -10.97
CA GLU A 129 -12.39 -0.36 -12.35
C GLU A 129 -12.03 1.07 -12.75
N ASP A 130 -12.28 2.04 -11.87
CA ASP A 130 -11.99 3.47 -12.08
C ASP A 130 -10.48 3.80 -12.01
N VAL A 131 -9.70 2.97 -11.32
CA VAL A 131 -8.30 3.23 -10.98
C VAL A 131 -7.35 2.43 -11.86
N CYS A 132 -7.76 1.22 -12.22
CA CYS A 132 -6.99 0.23 -12.96
C CYS A 132 -7.21 0.23 -14.47
N GLY A 133 -8.34 0.77 -14.93
CA GLY A 133 -8.84 0.49 -16.28
C GLY A 133 -9.35 -0.96 -16.42
N GLU A 134 -10.14 -1.20 -17.47
CA GLU A 134 -10.91 -2.45 -17.65
C GLU A 134 -10.09 -3.72 -17.92
N THR A 135 -8.76 -3.66 -17.95
CA THR A 135 -7.93 -4.80 -18.38
C THR A 135 -7.25 -5.56 -17.25
N HIS A 136 -7.85 -5.72 -16.08
CA HIS A 136 -7.50 -6.80 -15.16
C HIS A 136 -8.72 -7.24 -14.37
N HIS A 137 -9.43 -8.25 -14.89
CA HIS A 137 -10.29 -9.10 -14.08
C HIS A 137 -9.50 -9.55 -12.85
N VAL A 138 -9.86 -9.01 -11.69
CA VAL A 138 -9.76 -9.77 -10.45
C VAL A 138 -10.58 -11.03 -10.72
N PRO A 139 -10.05 -12.25 -10.54
CA PRO A 139 -10.86 -13.45 -10.74
C PRO A 139 -12.07 -13.32 -9.84
N ASN A 140 -13.22 -13.14 -10.48
CA ASN A 140 -14.52 -13.06 -9.86
C ASN A 140 -14.75 -14.44 -9.26
N ARG A 141 -14.46 -14.63 -7.97
CA ARG A 141 -14.96 -15.81 -7.27
C ARG A 141 -16.47 -15.62 -7.19
N THR A 142 -17.17 -16.34 -8.04
CA THR A 142 -18.62 -16.48 -7.97
C THR A 142 -19.02 -16.99 -6.58
N PRO A 143 -20.23 -16.66 -6.09
CA PRO A 143 -20.73 -17.13 -4.78
C PRO A 143 -20.76 -18.66 -4.59
N GLN A 144 -20.45 -19.44 -5.62
CA GLN A 144 -20.54 -20.89 -5.64
C GLN A 144 -19.36 -21.60 -4.96
N GLU A 145 -18.20 -20.94 -4.76
CA GLU A 145 -17.07 -21.55 -4.04
C GLU A 145 -17.11 -21.31 -2.51
N ALA A 146 -18.09 -20.54 -2.02
CA ALA A 146 -18.29 -20.34 -0.58
C ALA A 146 -19.07 -21.50 0.08
N GLU A 147 -19.80 -22.29 -0.71
CA GLU A 147 -20.55 -23.47 -0.22
C GLU A 147 -19.69 -24.75 -0.22
N ASP A 148 -18.69 -24.85 -1.10
CA ASP A 148 -17.79 -26.02 -1.19
C ASP A 148 -16.82 -26.14 0.01
N LEU A 149 -16.53 -25.02 0.68
CA LEU A 149 -15.66 -25.03 1.86
C LEU A 149 -16.40 -25.48 3.13
N SER A 150 -17.72 -25.29 3.23
CA SER A 150 -18.49 -25.77 4.40
C SER A 150 -18.77 -27.27 4.36
N GLU A 151 -19.00 -27.87 3.17
CA GLU A 151 -19.18 -29.33 3.07
C GLU A 151 -17.88 -30.08 3.38
N SER A 152 -16.72 -29.53 3.00
CA SER A 152 -15.43 -30.19 3.25
C SER A 152 -15.05 -30.23 4.73
N GLU A 153 -15.45 -29.24 5.55
CA GLU A 153 -15.21 -29.25 7.00
C GLU A 153 -16.21 -30.16 7.75
N GLU A 154 -17.49 -30.23 7.32
CA GLU A 154 -18.47 -31.15 7.90
C GLU A 154 -18.12 -32.62 7.61
N GLN A 155 -17.59 -32.93 6.42
CA GLN A 155 -17.18 -34.29 6.08
C GLN A 155 -15.94 -34.75 6.87
N VAL A 156 -15.04 -33.84 7.27
CA VAL A 156 -13.86 -34.16 8.08
C VAL A 156 -14.21 -34.44 9.54
N ILE A 157 -15.27 -33.81 10.08
CA ILE A 157 -15.74 -34.04 11.46
C ILE A 157 -16.38 -35.44 11.62
N SER A 158 -16.93 -36.02 10.55
CA SER A 158 -17.54 -37.37 10.60
C SER A 158 -16.56 -38.52 10.86
N TRP A 159 -15.26 -38.35 10.62
CA TRP A 159 -14.26 -39.42 10.79
C TRP A 159 -13.59 -39.45 12.17
N ILE A 160 -13.85 -38.46 13.02
CA ILE A 160 -13.18 -38.32 14.34
C ILE A 160 -14.08 -38.80 15.49
N LEU A 161 -15.38 -39.02 15.26
CA LEU A 161 -16.35 -39.41 16.30
C LEU A 161 -17.05 -40.76 16.05
N GLY A 162 -16.46 -41.64 15.22
CA GLY A 162 -16.95 -43.02 14.99
C GLY A 162 -15.99 -44.07 15.52
#